data_AF-A0A9P0PIG5-F1
#
_entry.id   AF-A0A9P0PIG5-F1
#
_cell.length_a   1.000
_cell.length_b   1.000
_cell.length_c   1.000
_cell.angle_alpha   90.00
_cell.angle_beta   90.00
_cell.angle_gamma   90.00
#
_symmetry.space_group_name_H-M   'P 1'
#
loop_
_entity.id
_entity.type
_entity.pdbx_description
1 polymer ?
#
loop_
_entity_poly.entity_id
_entity_poly.type
_entity_poly.pdbx_seq_one_letter_code
_entity_poly.pdbx_strand_id
1 'polypeptide(L)'
;MIVFGGYEEETDAFGRSVYCLNLDTKHWTYINITGEEPSLRDFHTTVCIGDRMYLFGGRGTLPSSWYITPQERYCNQLWYLDLNNFVWRRVPVSGDIPPGRRSHSAFVYKEKMYIFGGYNSVQEQHFNDMYQFDPETSVWKKLNPPGKRPCERRRQACVTVGDRVFLFGGTSPEPSRSSHDQDVDDKLMDHSDMYVLDFNPSLKTLCMIAVRKYKLDESVLPHILKMDIMNMFTPNKITVNRPNNSAG
;
A
#
# COMPACT_ATOMS: atom_id res chain seq x y z
N MET A 1 -19.28 4.28 2.73
CA MET A 1 -17.81 4.41 2.94
C MET A 1 -17.57 4.53 4.43
N ILE A 2 -16.65 3.74 4.99
CA ILE A 2 -16.29 3.81 6.41
C ILE A 2 -14.91 4.45 6.54
N VAL A 3 -14.76 5.38 7.49
CA VAL A 3 -13.50 6.06 7.81
C VAL A 3 -13.17 5.82 9.28
N PHE A 4 -11.92 5.46 9.55
CA PHE A 4 -11.38 5.22 10.89
C PHE A 4 -9.97 5.80 10.98
N GLY A 5 -9.59 6.28 12.16
CA GLY A 5 -8.24 6.77 12.44
C GLY A 5 -7.90 8.08 11.75
N GLY A 6 -6.62 8.25 11.42
CA GLY A 6 -6.10 9.53 10.92
C GLY A 6 -5.53 10.38 12.05
N TYR A 7 -5.14 11.61 11.71
CA TYR A 7 -4.56 12.57 12.64
C TYR A 7 -5.33 13.88 12.53
N GLU A 8 -5.78 14.39 13.67
CA GLU A 8 -6.58 15.61 13.80
C GLU A 8 -5.66 16.73 14.27
N GLU A 9 -5.35 17.66 13.36
CA GLU A 9 -4.37 18.74 13.57
C GLU A 9 -4.77 19.68 14.71
N GLU A 10 -6.05 20.05 14.80
CA GLU A 10 -6.57 20.96 15.83
C GLU A 10 -6.38 20.43 17.26
N THR A 11 -6.44 19.11 17.43
CA THR A 11 -6.33 18.44 18.74
C THR A 11 -4.98 17.78 18.97
N ASP A 12 -4.07 17.82 17.99
CA ASP A 12 -2.80 17.09 17.99
C ASP A 12 -2.96 15.63 18.44
N ALA A 13 -3.95 14.94 17.87
CA ALA A 13 -4.33 13.61 18.32
C ALA A 13 -4.71 12.70 17.15
N PHE A 14 -4.55 11.39 17.35
CA PHE A 14 -5.08 10.42 16.40
C PHE A 14 -6.59 10.29 16.54
N GLY A 15 -7.29 10.26 15.40
CA GLY A 15 -8.73 10.08 15.35
C GLY A 15 -9.15 8.75 15.99
N ARG A 16 -10.15 8.80 16.87
CA ARG A 16 -10.74 7.61 17.52
C ARG A 16 -12.04 7.18 16.86
N SER A 17 -12.76 8.14 16.31
CA SER A 17 -14.11 7.96 15.83
C SER A 17 -14.16 7.17 14.53
N VAL A 18 -15.22 6.38 14.38
CA VAL A 18 -15.57 5.73 13.12
C VAL A 18 -16.78 6.43 12.54
N TYR A 19 -16.66 6.86 11.29
CA TYR A 19 -17.74 7.51 10.56
C TYR A 19 -18.12 6.69 9.33
N CYS A 20 -19.42 6.61 9.05
CA CYS A 20 -19.95 6.06 7.81
C CYS A 20 -20.58 7.16 6.98
N LEU A 21 -20.13 7.29 5.73
CA LEU A 21 -20.85 8.03 4.69
C LEU A 21 -21.76 7.06 3.96
N ASN A 22 -23.06 7.25 4.10
CA ASN A 22 -24.05 6.62 3.24
C ASN A 22 -24.01 7.31 1.87
N LEU A 23 -23.68 6.58 0.80
CA LEU A 23 -23.46 7.15 -0.52
C LEU A 23 -24.76 7.50 -1.25
N ASP A 24 -25.87 6.85 -0.89
CA ASP A 24 -27.19 7.12 -1.49
C ASP A 24 -27.76 8.45 -0.96
N THR A 25 -27.71 8.61 0.36
CA THR A 25 -28.24 9.78 1.07
C THR A 25 -27.22 10.92 1.20
N LYS A 26 -25.93 10.64 1.02
CA LYS A 26 -24.81 11.57 1.20
C LYS A 26 -24.69 12.12 2.63
N HIS A 27 -25.18 11.37 3.61
CA HIS A 27 -25.10 11.73 5.02
C HIS A 27 -24.02 10.95 5.75
N TRP A 28 -23.26 11.68 6.56
CA TRP A 28 -22.32 11.11 7.53
C TRP A 28 -23.05 10.71 8.80
N THR A 29 -22.68 9.57 9.35
CA THR A 29 -23.19 9.07 10.62
C THR A 29 -22.04 8.54 11.46
N TYR A 30 -22.00 8.95 12.73
CA TYR A 30 -21.10 8.37 13.71
C TYR A 30 -21.52 6.93 14.00
N ILE A 31 -20.57 6.00 13.94
CA ILE A 31 -20.79 4.60 14.32
C ILE A 31 -20.28 4.40 15.74
N ASN A 32 -21.15 3.90 16.62
CA ASN A 32 -20.72 3.44 17.92
C ASN A 32 -20.06 2.05 17.79
N ILE A 33 -18.76 2.00 18.05
CA ILE A 33 -17.94 0.80 17.94
C ILE A 33 -17.77 0.16 19.32
N THR A 34 -17.63 -1.17 19.36
CA THR A 34 -17.35 -1.93 20.59
C THR A 34 -16.26 -2.98 20.36
N GLY A 35 -15.80 -3.65 21.42
CA GLY A 35 -14.82 -4.74 21.34
C GLY A 35 -13.40 -4.35 21.76
N GLU A 36 -12.41 -5.17 21.41
CA GLU A 36 -10.98 -4.86 21.60
C GLU A 36 -10.59 -3.83 20.53
N GLU A 37 -10.17 -2.63 20.92
CA GLU A 37 -9.86 -1.57 19.97
C GLU A 37 -8.41 -1.63 19.47
N PRO A 38 -8.17 -1.46 18.15
CA PRO A 38 -6.82 -1.22 17.66
C PRO A 38 -6.27 0.08 18.21
N SER A 39 -4.95 0.14 18.46
CA SER A 39 -4.32 1.41 18.86
C SER A 39 -4.57 2.51 17.83
N LEU A 40 -4.74 3.75 18.27
CA LEU A 40 -4.94 4.89 17.39
C LEU A 40 -3.72 5.13 16.48
N ARG A 41 -3.98 5.53 15.22
CA ARG A 41 -2.95 5.64 14.19
C ARG A 41 -3.40 6.43 12.96
N ASP A 42 -2.44 7.00 12.24
CA ASP A 42 -2.59 7.54 10.89
C ASP A 42 -1.88 6.65 9.85
N PHE A 43 -2.04 6.98 8.57
CA PHE A 43 -1.34 6.34 7.44
C PHE A 43 -1.42 4.80 7.38
N HIS A 44 -2.43 4.21 8.01
CA HIS A 44 -2.79 2.81 7.87
C HIS A 44 -3.57 2.59 6.57
N THR A 45 -3.85 1.34 6.24
CA THR A 45 -4.79 1.01 5.17
C THR A 45 -5.91 0.16 5.71
N THR A 46 -7.07 0.27 5.09
CA THR A 46 -8.18 -0.66 5.28
C THR A 46 -8.62 -1.26 3.94
N VAL A 47 -9.09 -2.51 3.99
CA VAL A 47 -9.72 -3.18 2.85
C VAL A 47 -10.96 -3.93 3.31
N CYS A 48 -12.00 -3.99 2.47
CA CYS A 48 -13.21 -4.76 2.77
C CYS A 48 -13.16 -6.11 2.07
N ILE A 49 -13.36 -7.20 2.81
CA ILE A 49 -13.51 -8.56 2.29
C ILE A 49 -14.74 -9.15 2.96
N GLY A 50 -15.78 -9.44 2.16
CA GLY A 50 -17.08 -9.84 2.69
C GLY A 50 -17.67 -8.79 3.61
N ASP A 51 -18.06 -9.21 4.81
CA ASP A 51 -18.65 -8.40 5.89
C ASP A 51 -17.61 -7.86 6.88
N ARG A 52 -16.33 -7.84 6.50
CA ARG A 52 -15.23 -7.40 7.37
C ARG A 52 -14.40 -6.32 6.72
N MET A 53 -14.12 -5.26 7.47
CA MET A 53 -13.11 -4.26 7.11
C MET A 53 -11.81 -4.57 7.84
N TYR A 54 -10.82 -5.09 7.13
CA TYR A 54 -9.49 -5.37 7.64
C TYR A 54 -8.65 -4.10 7.75
N LEU A 55 -7.85 -3.99 8.80
CA LEU A 55 -6.98 -2.87 9.13
C LEU A 55 -5.54 -3.38 9.36
N PHE A 56 -4.58 -2.82 8.62
CA PHE A 56 -3.16 -3.15 8.78
C PHE A 56 -2.28 -1.90 8.77
N GLY A 57 -1.16 -1.98 9.49
CA GLY A 57 -0.13 -0.96 9.47
C GLY A 57 -0.54 0.32 10.20
N GLY A 58 0.04 1.41 9.74
CA GLY A 58 -0.11 2.75 10.27
C GLY A 58 0.95 3.11 11.31
N ARG A 59 1.04 4.41 11.55
CA ARG A 59 1.88 5.01 12.58
C ARG A 59 0.99 5.46 13.73
N GLY A 60 1.30 4.98 14.92
CA GLY A 60 0.80 5.52 16.18
C GLY A 60 1.95 6.03 17.03
N THR A 61 1.66 6.33 18.29
CA THR A 61 2.65 6.84 19.26
C THR A 61 2.65 5.94 20.48
N LEU A 62 3.83 5.63 21.02
CA LEU A 62 3.94 4.99 22.33
C LEU A 62 3.57 5.99 23.42
N PRO A 63 2.87 5.58 24.49
CA PRO A 63 2.73 6.42 25.67
C PRO A 63 4.14 6.76 26.18
N SER A 64 4.57 8.00 26.03
CA SER A 64 5.83 8.47 26.60
C SER A 64 5.57 9.05 28.00
N SER A 65 6.54 8.84 28.88
CA SER A 65 6.61 9.59 30.14
C SER A 65 6.98 11.04 29.82
N TRP A 66 6.58 11.99 30.67
CA TRP A 66 6.65 13.44 30.40
C TRP A 66 8.06 14.01 30.14
N TYR A 67 9.11 13.19 30.29
CA TYR A 67 10.51 13.51 30.04
C TYR A 67 11.07 12.91 28.73
N ILE A 68 10.29 12.14 27.99
CA ILE A 68 10.75 11.37 26.81
C ILE A 68 9.96 11.81 25.58
N THR A 69 10.68 12.10 24.50
CA THR A 69 10.09 12.40 23.18
C THR A 69 9.15 11.26 22.76
N PRO A 70 7.93 11.55 22.28
CA PRO A 70 7.01 10.51 21.86
C PRO A 70 7.64 9.65 20.76
N GLN A 71 7.77 8.35 21.00
CA GLN A 71 8.38 7.44 20.03
C GLN A 71 7.32 6.86 19.10
N GLU A 72 7.56 6.95 17.80
CA GLU A 72 6.66 6.39 16.79
C GLU A 72 6.54 4.86 16.94
N ARG A 73 5.32 4.35 16.84
CA ARG A 73 5.01 2.92 16.82
C ARG A 73 4.40 2.54 15.48
N TYR A 74 5.01 1.57 14.82
CA TYR A 74 4.49 0.99 13.58
C TYR A 74 3.81 -0.34 13.89
N CYS A 75 2.50 -0.43 13.68
CA CYS A 75 1.75 -1.61 14.07
C CYS A 75 1.80 -2.68 12.97
N ASN A 76 2.11 -3.93 13.34
CA ASN A 76 2.06 -5.09 12.46
C ASN A 76 0.91 -6.05 12.79
N GLN A 77 0.03 -5.68 13.72
CA GLN A 77 -1.13 -6.49 14.06
C GLN A 77 -2.22 -6.27 13.03
N LEU A 78 -2.89 -7.37 12.65
CA LEU A 78 -4.06 -7.34 11.78
C LEU A 78 -5.33 -7.30 12.63
N TRP A 79 -6.23 -6.39 12.28
CA TRP A 79 -7.54 -6.23 12.90
C TRP A 79 -8.62 -6.31 11.84
N TYR A 80 -9.84 -6.64 12.22
CA TYR A 80 -11.01 -6.32 11.40
C TYR A 80 -12.15 -5.73 12.23
N LEU A 81 -12.92 -4.86 11.60
CA LEU A 81 -14.22 -4.42 12.07
C LEU A 81 -15.27 -5.31 11.40
N ASP A 82 -16.05 -6.03 12.21
CA ASP A 82 -17.24 -6.74 11.74
C ASP A 82 -18.30 -5.71 11.36
N LEU A 83 -18.70 -5.69 10.09
CA LEU A 83 -19.58 -4.67 9.53
C LEU A 83 -21.06 -4.93 9.83
N ASN A 84 -21.41 -6.10 10.36
CA ASN A 84 -22.79 -6.42 10.73
C ASN A 84 -23.16 -5.84 12.11
N ASN A 85 -22.20 -5.82 13.03
CA ASN A 85 -22.40 -5.44 14.43
C ASN A 85 -21.45 -4.33 14.92
N PHE A 86 -20.52 -3.89 14.07
CA PHE A 86 -19.55 -2.84 14.38
C PHE A 86 -18.66 -3.15 15.59
N VAL A 87 -18.18 -4.41 15.66
CA VAL A 87 -17.25 -4.88 16.70
C VAL A 87 -15.84 -5.04 16.13
N TRP A 88 -14.85 -4.37 16.74
CA TRP A 88 -13.44 -4.63 16.43
C TRP A 88 -12.97 -5.95 17.02
N ARG A 89 -12.18 -6.68 16.23
CA ARG A 89 -11.55 -7.93 16.64
C ARG A 89 -10.11 -8.00 16.13
N ARG A 90 -9.21 -8.45 17.00
CA ARG A 90 -7.86 -8.79 16.60
C ARG A 90 -7.85 -10.12 15.85
N VAL A 91 -7.07 -10.20 14.77
CA VAL A 91 -6.88 -11.43 14.00
C VAL A 91 -5.61 -12.13 14.50
N PRO A 92 -5.70 -13.34 15.06
CA PRO A 92 -4.53 -14.18 15.26
C PRO A 92 -3.99 -14.58 13.89
N VAL A 93 -2.76 -14.17 13.58
CA VAL A 93 -2.14 -14.43 12.27
C VAL A 93 -0.87 -15.26 12.43
N SER A 94 -0.51 -15.99 11.38
CA SER A 94 0.73 -16.77 11.29
C SER A 94 1.39 -16.65 9.90
N GLY A 95 2.53 -17.31 9.71
CA GLY A 95 3.28 -17.29 8.45
C GLY A 95 4.27 -16.12 8.36
N ASP A 96 4.43 -15.57 7.15
CA ASP A 96 5.35 -14.47 6.86
C ASP A 96 4.72 -13.13 7.26
N ILE A 97 4.61 -12.85 8.56
CA ILE A 97 3.96 -11.64 9.05
C ILE A 97 4.75 -10.39 8.60
N PRO A 98 4.13 -9.43 7.88
CA PRO A 98 4.84 -8.24 7.44
C PRO A 98 5.24 -7.35 8.64
N PRO A 99 6.41 -6.70 8.61
CA PRO A 99 6.75 -5.69 9.61
C PRO A 99 5.78 -4.51 9.56
N GLY A 100 5.62 -3.85 10.70
CA GLY A 100 4.77 -2.66 10.84
C GLY A 100 5.28 -1.54 9.93
N ARG A 101 4.36 -0.84 9.29
CA ARG A 101 4.68 0.13 8.23
C ARG A 101 3.56 1.14 8.04
N ARG A 102 3.90 2.36 7.63
CA ARG A 102 2.93 3.41 7.24
C ARG A 102 2.96 3.67 5.74
N SER A 103 1.89 4.30 5.24
CA SER A 103 1.80 4.78 3.85
C SER A 103 2.11 3.70 2.79
N HIS A 104 1.76 2.45 3.11
CA HIS A 104 1.81 1.34 2.17
C HIS A 104 0.51 1.31 1.35
N SER A 105 0.53 0.61 0.21
CA SER A 105 -0.69 0.32 -0.54
C SER A 105 -1.32 -0.97 -0.03
N ALA A 106 -2.66 -1.05 -0.04
CA ALA A 106 -3.38 -2.30 0.16
C ALA A 106 -4.50 -2.44 -0.86
N PHE A 107 -4.80 -3.68 -1.26
CA PHE A 107 -5.87 -3.98 -2.22
C PHE A 107 -6.43 -5.39 -1.99
N VAL A 108 -7.60 -5.66 -2.57
CA VAL A 108 -8.23 -6.99 -2.56
C VAL A 108 -8.21 -7.58 -3.95
N TYR A 109 -7.89 -8.87 -4.04
CA TYR A 109 -8.10 -9.67 -5.23
C TYR A 109 -8.49 -11.10 -4.83
N LYS A 110 -9.58 -11.62 -5.42
CA LYS A 110 -10.14 -12.94 -5.12
C LYS A 110 -10.19 -13.25 -3.61
N GLU A 111 -10.81 -12.33 -2.86
CA GLU A 111 -11.04 -12.44 -1.40
C GLU A 111 -9.77 -12.51 -0.53
N LYS A 112 -8.62 -12.12 -1.09
CA LYS A 112 -7.36 -12.01 -0.35
C LYS A 112 -6.90 -10.57 -0.30
N MET A 113 -6.33 -10.20 0.84
CA MET A 113 -5.74 -8.89 1.04
C MET A 113 -4.28 -8.93 0.58
N TYR A 114 -3.85 -7.89 -0.11
CA TYR A 114 -2.46 -7.71 -0.50
C TYR A 114 -1.97 -6.38 0.02
N ILE A 115 -0.70 -6.32 0.39
CA ILE A 115 -0.01 -5.07 0.74
C ILE A 115 1.28 -4.92 -0.05
N PHE A 116 1.65 -3.68 -0.36
CA PHE A 116 2.90 -3.35 -1.04
C PHE A 116 3.55 -2.09 -0.47
N GLY A 117 4.87 -2.15 -0.32
CA GLY A 117 5.71 -1.00 0.02
C GLY A 117 5.43 -0.43 1.41
N GLY A 118 5.66 0.87 1.58
CA GLY A 118 5.52 1.60 2.84
C GLY A 118 6.86 1.97 3.48
N TYR A 119 6.81 2.52 4.68
CA TYR A 119 7.99 2.95 5.43
C TYR A 119 7.85 2.70 6.92
N ASN A 120 8.97 2.43 7.58
CA ASN A 120 9.11 2.32 9.02
C ASN A 120 10.34 3.13 9.46
N SER A 121 10.11 4.24 10.17
CA SER A 121 11.20 5.14 10.62
C SER A 121 12.07 4.53 11.70
N VAL A 122 11.50 3.69 12.57
CA VAL A 122 12.26 2.99 13.63
C VAL A 122 13.30 2.04 13.02
N GLN A 123 13.02 1.50 11.84
CA GLN A 123 13.93 0.64 11.07
C GLN A 123 14.68 1.41 9.97
N GLU A 124 14.40 2.71 9.80
CA GLU A 124 14.86 3.54 8.70
C GLU A 124 14.66 2.90 7.30
N GLN A 125 13.60 2.11 7.15
CA GLN A 125 13.42 1.23 6.00
C GLN A 125 12.21 1.61 5.15
N HIS A 126 12.45 1.90 3.88
CA HIS A 126 11.41 1.86 2.84
C HIS A 126 11.28 0.42 2.32
N PHE A 127 10.05 -0.01 2.03
CA PHE A 127 9.78 -1.36 1.57
C PHE A 127 9.44 -1.38 0.07
N ASN A 128 9.75 -2.49 -0.60
CA ASN A 128 9.26 -2.88 -1.94
C ASN A 128 8.78 -4.33 -1.97
N ASP A 129 8.48 -4.90 -0.80
CA ASP A 129 7.96 -6.25 -0.70
C ASP A 129 6.44 -6.26 -0.88
N MET A 130 5.95 -7.44 -1.27
CA MET A 130 4.53 -7.71 -1.41
C MET A 130 4.17 -8.87 -0.47
N TYR A 131 3.07 -8.72 0.23
CA TYR A 131 2.50 -9.77 1.06
C TYR A 131 1.05 -10.01 0.69
N GLN A 132 0.61 -11.25 0.89
CA GLN A 132 -0.77 -11.67 0.75
C GLN A 132 -1.24 -12.24 2.08
N PHE A 133 -2.41 -11.79 2.52
CA PHE A 133 -3.15 -12.37 3.63
C PHE A 133 -4.35 -13.14 3.10
N ASP A 134 -4.51 -14.35 3.61
CA ASP A 134 -5.63 -15.23 3.33
C ASP A 134 -6.58 -15.27 4.55
N PRO A 135 -7.78 -14.67 4.46
CA PRO A 135 -8.73 -14.64 5.58
C PRO A 135 -9.26 -15.99 6.04
N GLU A 136 -9.30 -17.01 5.16
CA GLU A 136 -9.82 -18.34 5.50
C GLU A 136 -8.84 -19.09 6.41
N THR A 137 -7.55 -18.95 6.12
CA THR A 137 -6.48 -19.62 6.88
C THR A 137 -5.86 -18.73 7.95
N SER A 138 -6.10 -17.41 7.89
CA SER A 138 -5.43 -16.40 8.73
C SER A 138 -3.89 -16.43 8.61
N VAL A 139 -3.40 -16.72 7.40
CA VAL A 139 -1.96 -16.83 7.10
C VAL A 139 -1.50 -15.68 6.21
N TRP A 140 -0.39 -15.05 6.59
CA TRP A 140 0.38 -14.17 5.71
C TRP A 140 1.42 -14.96 4.92
N LYS A 141 1.60 -14.59 3.66
CA LYS A 141 2.64 -15.13 2.77
C LYS A 141 3.37 -14.00 2.07
N LYS A 142 4.70 -14.03 2.12
CA LYS A 142 5.53 -13.10 1.33
C LYS A 142 5.52 -13.56 -0.13
N LEU A 143 5.23 -12.64 -1.03
CA LEU A 143 5.20 -12.90 -2.46
C LEU A 143 6.47 -12.37 -3.13
N ASN A 144 6.92 -13.10 -4.14
CA ASN A 144 8.01 -12.69 -5.03
C ASN A 144 7.52 -12.72 -6.48
N PRO A 145 6.70 -11.75 -6.92
CA PRO A 145 6.26 -11.67 -8.30
C PRO A 145 7.47 -11.56 -9.26
N PRO A 146 7.47 -12.26 -10.40
CA PRO A 146 8.54 -12.16 -11.37
C PRO A 146 8.54 -10.79 -12.07
N GLY A 147 9.71 -10.39 -12.58
CA GLY A 147 9.89 -9.15 -13.34
C GLY A 147 10.51 -8.02 -12.53
N LYS A 148 10.57 -6.82 -13.14
CA LYS A 148 11.12 -5.63 -12.48
C LYS A 148 10.08 -5.06 -11.52
N ARG A 149 10.28 -5.28 -10.23
CA ARG A 149 9.46 -4.66 -9.17
C ARG A 149 9.71 -3.15 -9.05
N PRO A 150 8.77 -2.38 -8.49
CA PRO A 150 9.05 -1.00 -8.10
C PRO A 150 10.24 -0.92 -7.13
N CYS A 151 10.94 0.22 -7.11
CA CYS A 151 11.91 0.49 -6.05
C CYS A 151 11.23 0.49 -4.68
N GLU A 152 12.00 0.55 -3.59
CA GLU A 152 11.44 0.83 -2.26
C GLU A 152 10.72 2.17 -2.24
N ARG A 153 9.48 2.20 -1.74
CA ARG A 153 8.66 3.41 -1.80
C ARG A 153 7.48 3.40 -0.85
N ARG A 154 6.92 4.58 -0.60
CA ARG A 154 5.66 4.80 0.12
C ARG A 154 4.72 5.74 -0.64
N ARG A 155 3.50 5.95 -0.13
CA ARG A 155 2.52 6.93 -0.64
C ARG A 155 2.09 6.72 -2.10
N GLN A 156 2.04 5.48 -2.58
CA GLN A 156 1.55 5.20 -3.93
C GLN A 156 0.02 5.29 -3.96
N ALA A 157 -0.53 5.60 -5.13
CA ALA A 157 -1.92 5.31 -5.44
C ALA A 157 -2.02 3.87 -5.95
N CYS A 158 -3.01 3.12 -5.48
CA CYS A 158 -3.24 1.73 -5.87
C CYS A 158 -4.72 1.51 -6.15
N VAL A 159 -5.05 0.89 -7.28
CA VAL A 159 -6.43 0.59 -7.67
C VAL A 159 -6.52 -0.76 -8.37
N THR A 160 -7.54 -1.54 -8.01
CA THR A 160 -7.89 -2.79 -8.68
C THR A 160 -8.97 -2.52 -9.75
N VAL A 161 -8.76 -2.98 -10.98
CA VAL A 161 -9.74 -2.94 -12.07
C VAL A 161 -9.77 -4.30 -12.76
N GLY A 162 -10.85 -5.05 -12.60
CA GLY A 162 -10.94 -6.43 -13.06
C GLY A 162 -9.86 -7.31 -12.44
N ASP A 163 -9.13 -8.05 -13.26
CA ASP A 163 -8.02 -8.91 -12.83
C ASP A 163 -6.66 -8.19 -12.75
N ARG A 164 -6.65 -6.86 -12.79
CA ARG A 164 -5.43 -6.04 -12.80
C ARG A 164 -5.38 -5.07 -11.64
N VAL A 165 -4.18 -4.87 -11.13
CA VAL A 165 -3.89 -3.85 -10.11
C VAL A 165 -2.91 -2.85 -10.67
N PHE A 166 -3.27 -1.58 -10.60
CA PHE A 166 -2.48 -0.46 -11.07
C PHE A 166 -1.90 0.25 -9.85
N LEU A 167 -0.57 0.32 -9.80
CA LEU A 167 0.19 1.05 -8.79
C LEU A 167 0.85 2.25 -9.48
N PHE A 168 0.61 3.45 -8.98
CA PHE A 168 1.10 4.68 -9.59
C PHE A 168 1.86 5.55 -8.58
N GLY A 169 3.04 5.99 -8.98
CA GLY A 169 3.85 6.98 -8.29
C GLY A 169 4.33 6.56 -6.89
N GLY A 170 4.20 7.49 -5.95
CA GLY A 170 4.76 7.41 -4.60
C GLY A 170 6.15 8.03 -4.49
N THR A 171 6.78 7.87 -3.34
CA THR A 171 8.07 8.49 -3.00
C THR A 171 9.09 7.47 -2.51
N SER A 172 10.37 7.65 -2.86
CA SER A 172 11.49 6.82 -2.41
C SER A 172 12.67 7.66 -1.94
N PRO A 173 13.62 7.10 -1.17
CA PRO A 173 14.89 7.77 -0.90
C PRO A 173 15.63 8.14 -2.18
N GLU A 174 16.34 9.28 -2.16
CA GLU A 174 17.22 9.68 -3.27
C GLU A 174 18.56 8.90 -3.23
N PRO A 175 19.05 8.35 -4.35
CA PRO A 175 20.25 7.50 -4.36
C PRO A 175 21.58 8.22 -4.04
N SER A 176 21.63 9.56 -4.08
CA SER A 176 22.88 10.31 -4.10
C SER A 176 22.87 11.56 -3.22
N ARG A 177 23.05 11.40 -1.91
CA ARG A 177 23.72 12.39 -1.05
C ARG A 177 24.11 11.77 0.29
N SER A 178 25.37 11.37 0.41
CA SER A 178 26.04 11.18 1.70
C SER A 178 26.24 12.55 2.37
N SER A 179 25.55 12.83 3.48
CA SER A 179 26.02 13.75 4.55
C SER A 179 24.97 14.00 5.64
N HIS A 180 25.36 13.62 6.87
CA HIS A 180 25.30 14.34 8.16
C HIS A 180 24.14 15.25 8.62
N ASP A 181 23.01 15.39 7.93
CA ASP A 181 21.86 16.15 8.47
C ASP A 181 20.67 15.25 8.81
N GLN A 182 20.08 15.50 10.00
CA GLN A 182 19.24 14.59 10.79
C GLN A 182 17.77 14.46 10.36
N ASP A 183 17.34 15.08 9.26
CA ASP A 183 15.92 15.07 8.84
C ASP A 183 15.67 14.14 7.64
N VAL A 184 15.08 12.98 7.92
CA VAL A 184 14.87 11.85 6.98
C VAL A 184 13.70 12.10 6.01
N ASP A 185 12.80 13.04 6.31
CA ASP A 185 11.66 13.37 5.44
C ASP A 185 12.03 14.35 4.29
N ASP A 186 13.20 15.00 4.34
CA ASP A 186 13.62 16.07 3.41
C ASP A 186 14.38 15.60 2.14
N LYS A 187 14.54 14.28 1.92
CA LYS A 187 15.31 13.74 0.78
C LYS A 187 14.61 12.58 0.06
N LEU A 188 13.33 12.78 -0.26
CA LEU A 188 12.57 11.84 -1.08
C LEU A 188 12.46 12.32 -2.53
N MET A 189 12.55 11.39 -3.47
CA MET A 189 12.20 11.61 -4.87
C MET A 189 10.77 11.13 -5.16
N ASP A 190 10.04 11.91 -5.94
CA ASP A 190 8.71 11.56 -6.44
C ASP A 190 8.80 10.66 -7.68
N HIS A 191 7.84 9.74 -7.80
CA HIS A 191 7.71 8.87 -8.97
C HIS A 191 6.43 9.20 -9.75
N SER A 192 6.52 9.11 -11.08
CA SER A 192 5.39 9.20 -12.02
C SER A 192 5.22 7.93 -12.86
N ASP A 193 5.85 6.83 -12.44
CA ASP A 193 5.78 5.53 -13.10
C ASP A 193 4.48 4.79 -12.74
N MET A 194 4.09 3.87 -13.63
CA MET A 194 2.93 3.00 -13.44
C MET A 194 3.38 1.54 -13.54
N TYR A 195 2.95 0.75 -12.57
CA TYR A 195 3.10 -0.70 -12.57
C TYR A 195 1.73 -1.36 -12.66
N VAL A 196 1.65 -2.42 -13.45
CA VAL A 196 0.44 -3.23 -13.60
C VAL A 196 0.76 -4.64 -13.15
N LEU A 197 0.08 -5.10 -12.11
CA LEU A 197 0.05 -6.50 -11.73
C LEU A 197 -1.16 -7.14 -12.39
N ASP A 198 -0.92 -8.04 -13.34
CA ASP A 198 -1.96 -8.80 -14.04
C ASP A 198 -2.09 -10.18 -13.39
N PHE A 199 -3.20 -10.41 -12.69
CA PHE A 199 -3.48 -11.68 -12.01
C PHE A 199 -4.12 -12.72 -12.94
N ASN A 200 -4.45 -12.35 -14.17
CA ASN A 200 -5.03 -13.25 -15.16
C ASN A 200 -4.50 -12.93 -16.57
N PRO A 201 -3.16 -13.05 -16.78
CA PRO A 201 -2.56 -12.68 -18.04
C PRO A 201 -3.06 -13.60 -19.16
N SER A 202 -3.43 -12.99 -20.30
CA SER A 202 -3.83 -13.74 -21.49
C SER A 202 -2.69 -14.65 -22.01
N LEU A 203 -3.02 -15.70 -22.76
CA LEU A 203 -2.00 -16.53 -23.42
C LEU A 203 -1.04 -15.68 -24.26
N LYS A 204 -1.57 -14.67 -24.98
CA LYS A 204 -0.76 -13.70 -25.72
C LYS A 204 0.25 -12.99 -24.81
N THR A 205 -0.20 -12.49 -23.66
CA THR A 205 0.65 -11.85 -22.64
C THR A 205 1.75 -12.80 -22.15
N LEU A 206 1.38 -14.04 -21.83
CA LEU A 206 2.32 -15.07 -21.38
C LEU A 206 3.36 -15.40 -22.45
N CYS A 207 2.95 -15.53 -23.71
CA CYS A 207 3.86 -15.75 -24.83
C CYS A 207 4.82 -14.57 -25.02
N MET A 208 4.35 -13.33 -24.93
CA MET A 208 5.21 -12.14 -25.02
C MET A 208 6.24 -12.08 -23.88
N ILE A 209 5.84 -12.44 -22.65
CA ILE A 209 6.77 -12.60 -21.52
C ILE A 209 7.81 -13.68 -21.81
N ALA A 210 7.39 -14.82 -22.36
CA ALA A 210 8.31 -15.91 -22.70
C ALA A 210 9.34 -15.49 -23.76
N VAL A 211 8.92 -14.77 -24.81
CA VAL A 211 9.83 -14.25 -25.86
C VAL A 211 10.96 -13.43 -25.23
N ARG A 212 10.64 -12.50 -24.32
CA ARG A 212 11.68 -11.70 -23.63
C ARG A 212 12.50 -12.51 -22.63
N LYS A 213 11.85 -13.34 -21.82
CA LYS A 213 12.52 -14.14 -20.79
C LYS A 213 13.56 -15.09 -21.39
N TYR A 214 13.23 -15.72 -22.52
CA TYR A 214 14.09 -16.70 -23.20
C TYR A 214 14.88 -16.10 -24.38
N LYS A 215 14.81 -14.77 -24.59
CA LYS A 215 15.48 -14.06 -25.69
C LYS A 215 15.23 -14.72 -27.05
N LEU A 216 13.98 -15.12 -27.30
CA LEU A 216 13.59 -15.74 -28.57
C LEU A 216 13.73 -14.74 -29.71
N ASP A 217 14.00 -15.24 -30.92
CA ASP A 217 14.14 -14.38 -32.10
C ASP A 217 12.81 -13.67 -32.41
N GLU A 218 12.84 -12.34 -32.28
CA GLU A 218 11.69 -11.48 -32.57
C GLU A 218 11.57 -11.20 -34.08
N SER A 219 12.61 -11.41 -34.89
CA SER A 219 12.66 -11.03 -36.30
C SER A 219 11.56 -11.69 -37.15
N VAL A 220 11.19 -12.91 -36.78
CA VAL A 220 10.15 -13.72 -37.43
C VAL A 220 8.73 -13.35 -37.01
N LEU A 221 8.56 -12.51 -35.99
CA LEU A 221 7.24 -12.14 -35.48
C LEU A 221 6.54 -11.12 -36.40
N PRO A 222 5.20 -11.21 -36.55
CA PRO A 222 4.39 -10.16 -37.15
C PRO A 222 4.63 -8.79 -36.51
N HIS A 223 4.55 -7.72 -37.31
CA HIS A 223 4.81 -6.34 -36.86
C HIS A 223 3.99 -5.95 -35.61
N ILE A 224 2.71 -6.32 -35.57
CA ILE A 224 1.82 -6.02 -34.44
C ILE A 224 2.34 -6.65 -33.14
N LEU A 225 2.82 -7.90 -33.19
CA LEU A 225 3.36 -8.57 -32.00
C LEU A 225 4.70 -7.96 -31.56
N LYS A 226 5.54 -7.53 -32.50
CA LYS A 226 6.76 -6.77 -32.18
C LYS A 226 6.42 -5.47 -31.45
N MET A 227 5.42 -4.72 -31.93
CA MET A 227 4.94 -3.51 -31.25
C MET A 227 4.37 -3.81 -29.86
N ASP A 228 3.56 -4.87 -29.73
CA ASP A 228 2.98 -5.23 -28.43
C ASP A 228 4.05 -5.62 -27.40
N ILE A 229 5.06 -6.40 -27.81
CA ILE A 229 6.22 -6.73 -26.96
C ILE A 229 6.97 -5.45 -26.60
N MET A 230 7.26 -4.58 -27.57
CA MET A 230 7.94 -3.32 -27.30
C MET A 230 7.16 -2.48 -26.28
N ASN A 231 5.86 -2.30 -26.49
CA ASN A 231 4.99 -1.51 -25.60
C ASN A 231 4.90 -2.12 -24.20
N MET A 232 4.82 -3.44 -24.08
CA MET A 232 4.71 -4.14 -22.81
C MET A 232 5.96 -3.97 -21.91
N PHE A 233 7.14 -3.81 -22.51
CA PHE A 233 8.41 -3.73 -21.77
C PHE A 233 9.08 -2.36 -21.81
N THR A 234 8.50 -1.39 -22.52
CA THR A 234 8.98 0.00 -22.50
C THR A 234 8.44 0.71 -21.25
N PRO A 235 9.31 1.29 -20.40
CA PRO A 235 8.84 2.02 -19.22
C PRO A 235 7.96 3.20 -19.62
N ASN A 236 6.79 3.34 -18.99
CA ASN A 236 5.99 4.55 -19.09
C ASN A 236 6.72 5.69 -18.37
N LYS A 237 7.46 6.52 -19.11
CA LYS A 237 7.96 7.80 -18.60
C LYS A 237 6.94 8.88 -18.90
N ILE A 238 6.13 9.25 -17.92
CA ILE A 238 5.42 10.53 -17.97
C ILE A 238 6.44 11.59 -17.56
N THR A 239 7.17 12.15 -18.53
CA THR A 239 8.02 13.33 -18.29
C THR A 239 7.12 14.52 -18.00
N VAL A 240 6.85 14.76 -16.72
CA VAL A 240 6.27 16.03 -16.28
C VAL A 240 7.44 16.98 -16.02
N ASN A 241 7.76 17.83 -17.00
CA ASN A 241 8.46 19.07 -16.71
C ASN A 241 7.51 19.93 -15.88
N ARG A 242 7.53 19.82 -14.55
CA ARG A 242 6.85 20.77 -13.67
C ARG A 242 7.85 21.85 -13.26
N PRO A 243 7.58 23.14 -13.50
CA PRO A 243 8.28 24.20 -12.79
C PRO A 243 7.93 24.10 -11.31
N ASN A 244 8.92 24.33 -10.45
CA ASN A 244 8.75 24.46 -9.01
C ASN A 244 7.62 25.45 -8.71
N ASN A 245 6.48 24.96 -8.22
CA ASN A 245 5.55 25.79 -7.47
C ASN A 245 5.79 25.52 -5.99
N SER A 246 6.69 26.31 -5.43
CA SER A 246 6.69 26.68 -4.03
C SER A 246 5.44 27.50 -3.72
N ALA A 247 4.55 26.92 -2.92
CA ALA A 247 3.57 27.59 -2.07
C ALA A 247 3.25 26.54 -0.99
N GLY A 248 3.41 26.77 0.30
CA GLY A 248 3.26 28.00 1.06
C GLY A 248 2.30 27.66 2.19
#